data_AF-A0A2A2KSY8-F1
#
_entry.id   AF-A0A2A2KSY8-F1
#
_cell.length_a   1.000
_cell.length_b   1.000
_cell.length_c   1.000
_cell.angle_alpha   90.00
_cell.angle_beta   90.00
_cell.angle_gamma   90.00
#
_symmetry.space_group_name_H-M   'P 1'
#
loop_
_entity.id
_entity.type
_entity.pdbx_description
1 polymer ?
#
loop_
_entity_poly.entity_id
_entity_poly.type
_entity_poly.pdbx_seq_one_letter_code
_entity_poly.pdbx_strand_id
1 'polypeptide(L)'
;MGNESTIQDKESEIEENKNRREKELRQAQEDNRRRLEEAKRENERQQRKMEEQRKAEERRLKEEKEKERQRAEKLNRLMKNSQVTTDEIVKLQEASAEKSRLAGETEKRNADKYRAEMRRIEQEQKRHHDNIMNDYRAKLDKYAKEAEADKKEAKRQMDEMRKHNEDKEEKLRKRHTDDIKELDGKARKAEERRDKNKTELLEDLSKQRIEMTQRHEKEKSDMEARMQKEEARHEEFITQLDLQMSKEETDHKEIMGEIKGQIVQVEAQHNELLDQRAKRHNEDKGTAIAIQAQLGAHTTNETFNTRISKAKLYGNKVLRETADIRRQVESFVDEMKEKKPNNKKLEKHRAAFKYSAKQLYDSIDVQKSLIVTDKDNLSRSSVDPEKVKPAAKLIRDYLELLGKLQNILTNVQYQVIFTDAQNRVRLADVQDRVRVANVQNQDPTPSTIDTFKNIEKEIDELNDRPMSLLPSQLNAVSETALQASMNQMNLGSNQRNMIENGQNTSGQSSSNAIRDQ
;
A
#
# COMPACT_ATOMS: atom_id res chain seq x y z
N MET A 1 17.87 9.47 -31.82
CA MET A 1 18.46 8.87 -33.03
C MET A 1 19.69 9.63 -33.57
N GLY A 2 20.47 10.33 -32.72
CA GLY A 2 21.65 11.10 -33.17
C GLY A 2 23.02 10.49 -32.81
N ASN A 3 23.04 9.47 -31.95
CA ASN A 3 24.28 8.87 -31.43
C ASN A 3 24.73 7.63 -32.21
N GLU A 4 23.84 6.98 -32.97
CA GLU A 4 24.19 5.79 -33.77
C GLU A 4 24.96 6.16 -35.05
N SER A 5 24.63 7.29 -35.68
CA SER A 5 25.34 7.81 -36.87
C SER A 5 26.79 8.16 -36.56
N THR A 6 27.05 8.80 -35.41
CA THR A 6 28.41 9.21 -35.00
C THR A 6 29.28 8.05 -34.54
N ILE A 7 28.69 6.91 -34.18
CA ILE A 7 29.42 5.67 -33.88
C ILE A 7 29.79 4.95 -35.18
N GLN A 8 28.85 4.83 -36.12
CA GLN A 8 29.11 4.21 -37.43
C GLN A 8 30.17 4.95 -38.26
N ASP A 9 30.19 6.30 -38.20
CA ASP A 9 31.21 7.10 -38.88
C ASP A 9 32.61 6.88 -38.28
N LYS A 10 32.71 6.75 -36.94
CA LYS A 10 33.98 6.45 -36.26
C LYS A 10 34.45 5.03 -36.50
N GLU A 11 33.54 4.06 -36.55
CA GLU A 11 33.86 2.67 -36.89
C GLU A 11 34.39 2.55 -38.34
N SER A 12 33.80 3.31 -39.27
CA SER A 12 34.27 3.38 -40.66
C SER A 12 35.66 4.00 -40.78
N GLU A 13 35.93 5.08 -40.03
CA GLU A 13 37.25 5.73 -40.00
C GLU A 13 38.34 4.84 -39.38
N ILE A 14 37.99 4.04 -38.37
CA ILE A 14 38.90 3.05 -37.76
C ILE A 14 39.23 1.94 -38.77
N GLU A 15 38.24 1.43 -39.50
CA GLU A 15 38.46 0.35 -40.46
C GLU A 15 39.25 0.83 -41.69
N GLU A 16 39.03 2.07 -42.16
CA GLU A 16 39.85 2.70 -43.20
C GLU A 16 41.31 2.88 -42.78
N ASN A 17 41.55 3.36 -41.55
CA ASN A 17 42.91 3.50 -41.02
C ASN A 17 43.61 2.15 -40.86
N LYS A 18 42.89 1.12 -40.41
CA LYS A 18 43.41 -0.24 -40.30
C LYS A 18 43.80 -0.80 -41.67
N ASN A 19 42.94 -0.64 -42.67
CA ASN A 19 43.21 -1.06 -44.05
C ASN A 19 44.41 -0.33 -44.68
N ARG A 20 44.54 0.98 -44.41
CA ARG A 20 45.70 1.76 -44.85
C ARG A 20 46.98 1.27 -44.20
N ARG A 21 46.97 1.04 -42.89
CA ARG A 21 48.13 0.56 -42.13
C ARG A 21 48.55 -0.85 -42.56
N GLU A 22 47.59 -1.71 -42.91
CA GLU A 22 47.88 -3.05 -43.44
C GLU A 22 48.52 -2.98 -44.83
N LYS A 23 48.06 -2.08 -45.71
CA LYS A 23 48.70 -1.84 -47.01
C LYS A 23 50.12 -1.31 -46.87
N GLU A 24 50.34 -0.33 -45.99
CA GLU A 24 51.68 0.22 -45.70
C GLU A 24 52.62 -0.87 -45.17
N LEU A 25 52.14 -1.76 -44.30
CA LEU A 25 52.93 -2.87 -43.76
C LEU A 25 53.31 -3.90 -44.84
N ARG A 26 52.37 -4.27 -45.73
CA ARG A 26 52.63 -5.18 -46.85
C ARG A 26 53.65 -4.58 -47.81
N GLN A 27 53.55 -3.30 -48.12
CA GLN A 27 54.48 -2.61 -49.00
C GLN A 27 55.89 -2.54 -48.40
N ALA A 28 56.01 -2.25 -47.10
CA ALA A 28 57.29 -2.27 -46.39
C ALA A 28 57.93 -3.68 -46.34
N GLN A 29 57.12 -4.73 -46.18
CA GLN A 29 57.60 -6.12 -46.24
C GLN A 29 58.11 -6.48 -47.64
N GLU A 30 57.41 -6.05 -48.69
CA GLU A 30 57.81 -6.34 -50.06
C GLU A 30 59.10 -5.59 -50.46
N ASP A 31 59.24 -4.33 -50.05
CA ASP A 31 60.46 -3.55 -50.27
C ASP A 31 61.67 -4.15 -49.54
N ASN A 32 61.49 -4.60 -48.29
CA ASN A 32 62.54 -5.31 -47.56
C ASN A 32 62.93 -6.62 -48.25
N ARG A 33 61.94 -7.38 -48.77
CA ARG A 33 62.22 -8.61 -49.53
C ARG A 33 63.02 -8.32 -50.80
N ARG A 34 62.66 -7.28 -51.55
CA ARG A 34 63.37 -6.86 -52.77
C ARG A 34 64.81 -6.45 -52.47
N ARG A 35 65.03 -5.65 -51.43
CA ARG A 35 66.39 -5.25 -51.00
C ARG A 35 67.24 -6.45 -50.60
N LEU A 36 66.65 -7.43 -49.90
CA LEU A 36 67.35 -8.66 -49.51
C LEU A 36 67.75 -9.50 -50.74
N GLU A 37 66.86 -9.64 -51.73
CA GLU A 37 67.18 -10.34 -52.98
C GLU A 37 68.26 -9.64 -53.78
N GLU A 38 68.23 -8.31 -53.86
CA GLU A 38 69.23 -7.52 -54.56
C GLU A 38 70.61 -7.65 -53.89
N ALA A 39 70.66 -7.58 -52.56
CA ALA A 39 71.88 -7.82 -51.79
C ALA A 39 72.45 -9.24 -52.00
N LYS A 40 71.58 -10.26 -52.09
CA LYS A 40 72.01 -11.63 -52.43
C LYS A 40 72.62 -11.71 -53.82
N ARG A 41 71.99 -11.12 -54.84
CA ARG A 41 72.52 -11.09 -56.21
C ARG A 41 73.85 -10.35 -56.30
N GLU A 42 74.01 -9.26 -55.56
CA GLU A 42 75.27 -8.51 -55.54
C GLU A 42 76.40 -9.30 -54.86
N ASN A 43 76.09 -10.04 -53.78
CA ASN A 43 77.05 -10.92 -53.13
C ASN A 43 77.48 -12.08 -54.05
N GLU A 44 76.54 -12.71 -54.77
CA GLU A 44 76.86 -13.72 -55.78
C GLU A 44 77.74 -13.18 -56.91
N ARG A 45 77.50 -11.94 -57.36
CA ARG A 45 78.36 -11.27 -58.36
C ARG A 45 79.78 -11.04 -57.83
N GLN A 46 79.91 -10.62 -56.57
CA GLN A 46 81.22 -10.44 -55.94
C GLN A 46 81.97 -11.76 -55.77
N GLN A 47 81.29 -12.83 -55.34
CA GLN A 47 81.88 -14.16 -55.26
C GLN A 47 82.38 -14.66 -56.62
N ARG A 48 81.60 -14.48 -57.70
CA ARG A 48 82.04 -14.85 -59.06
C ARG A 48 83.27 -14.05 -59.51
N LYS A 49 83.32 -12.75 -59.24
CA LYS A 49 84.50 -11.91 -59.54
C LYS A 49 85.75 -12.40 -58.79
N MET A 50 85.61 -12.72 -57.52
CA MET A 50 86.72 -13.25 -56.70
C MET A 50 87.20 -14.60 -57.23
N GLU A 51 86.29 -15.48 -57.62
CA GLU A 51 86.65 -16.80 -58.17
C GLU A 51 87.33 -16.69 -59.55
N GLU A 52 86.90 -15.74 -60.38
CA GLU A 52 87.49 -15.45 -61.68
C GLU A 52 88.91 -14.88 -61.54
N GLN A 53 89.14 -13.97 -60.57
CA GLN A 53 90.47 -13.47 -60.23
C GLN A 53 91.40 -14.60 -59.77
N ARG A 54 90.91 -15.49 -58.89
CA ARG A 54 91.67 -16.65 -58.44
C ARG A 54 92.08 -17.56 -59.61
N LYS A 55 91.17 -17.83 -60.55
CA LYS A 55 91.46 -18.65 -61.75
C LYS A 55 92.46 -17.96 -62.68
N ALA A 56 92.39 -16.64 -62.83
CA ALA A 56 93.36 -15.87 -63.61
C ALA A 56 94.76 -15.92 -62.99
N GLU A 57 94.86 -15.79 -61.67
CA GLU A 57 96.13 -15.89 -60.94
C GLU A 57 96.73 -17.30 -61.02
N GLU A 58 95.90 -18.35 -60.90
CA GLU A 58 96.36 -19.74 -61.06
C GLU A 58 96.89 -20.02 -62.48
N ARG A 59 96.27 -19.44 -63.51
CA ARG A 59 96.77 -19.51 -64.90
C ARG A 59 98.10 -18.78 -65.05
N ARG A 60 98.24 -17.58 -64.48
CA ARG A 60 99.48 -16.81 -64.51
C ARG A 60 100.63 -17.59 -63.85
N LEU A 61 100.36 -18.23 -62.72
CA LEU A 61 101.34 -19.03 -61.99
C LEU A 61 101.74 -20.31 -62.74
N LYS A 62 100.80 -20.93 -63.48
CA LYS A 62 101.10 -22.06 -64.38
C LYS A 62 101.99 -21.64 -65.55
N GLU A 63 101.69 -20.51 -66.20
CA GLU A 63 102.52 -19.98 -67.29
C GLU A 63 103.94 -19.60 -66.82
N GLU A 64 104.07 -19.06 -65.60
CA GLU A 64 105.37 -18.73 -65.00
C GLU A 64 106.21 -19.99 -64.75
N LYS A 65 105.61 -21.03 -64.16
CA LYS A 65 106.26 -22.34 -63.99
C LYS A 65 106.66 -22.99 -65.31
N GLU A 66 105.87 -22.81 -66.37
CA GLU A 66 106.18 -23.35 -67.69
C GLU A 66 107.34 -22.60 -68.37
N LYS A 67 107.38 -21.27 -68.26
CA LYS A 67 108.54 -20.46 -68.71
C LYS A 67 109.82 -20.83 -67.94
N GLU A 68 109.72 -21.12 -66.65
CA GLU A 68 110.85 -21.58 -65.85
C GLU A 68 111.34 -22.97 -66.28
N ARG A 69 110.43 -23.91 -66.56
CA ARG A 69 110.78 -25.22 -67.15
C ARG A 69 111.47 -25.08 -68.51
N GLN A 70 110.97 -24.21 -69.39
CA GLN A 70 111.59 -23.96 -70.69
C GLN A 70 113.00 -23.33 -70.55
N ARG A 71 113.21 -22.44 -69.57
CA ARG A 71 114.54 -21.90 -69.25
C ARG A 71 115.48 -22.98 -68.73
N ALA A 72 115.00 -23.86 -67.86
CA ALA A 72 115.78 -24.99 -67.35
C ALA A 72 116.14 -25.99 -68.46
N GLU A 73 115.23 -26.31 -69.37
CA GLU A 73 115.52 -27.14 -70.55
C GLU A 73 116.54 -26.50 -71.49
N LYS A 74 116.44 -25.18 -71.72
CA LYS A 74 117.39 -24.45 -72.56
C LYS A 74 118.79 -24.42 -71.94
N LEU A 75 118.89 -24.27 -70.61
CA LEU A 75 120.15 -24.36 -69.87
C LEU A 75 120.74 -25.78 -69.93
N ASN A 76 119.90 -26.82 -69.80
CA ASN A 76 120.34 -28.22 -69.96
C ASN A 76 120.82 -28.54 -71.38
N ARG A 77 120.21 -27.95 -72.42
CA ARG A 77 120.70 -28.07 -73.82
C ARG A 77 122.03 -27.36 -74.04
N LEU A 78 122.24 -26.18 -73.43
CA LEU A 78 123.52 -25.47 -73.51
C LEU A 78 124.65 -26.21 -72.77
N MET A 79 124.34 -26.83 -71.63
CA MET A 79 125.30 -27.67 -70.87
C MET A 79 125.65 -28.99 -71.60
N LYS A 80 124.74 -29.56 -72.39
CA LYS A 80 125.02 -30.73 -73.25
C LYS A 80 125.87 -30.41 -74.50
N ASN A 81 125.94 -29.13 -74.90
CA ASN A 81 126.67 -28.69 -76.09
C ASN A 81 128.06 -28.09 -75.78
N SER A 82 128.54 -28.13 -74.53
CA SER A 82 129.86 -27.60 -74.13
C SER A 82 130.89 -28.68 -73.76
N GLN A 83 130.79 -29.86 -74.38
CA GLN A 83 131.83 -30.89 -74.41
C GLN A 83 132.03 -31.34 -75.87
N VAL A 84 133.27 -31.28 -76.37
CA VAL A 84 133.81 -31.55 -77.75
C VAL A 84 134.27 -30.26 -78.46
N THR A 85 135.50 -30.05 -78.96
CA THR A 85 136.79 -30.79 -78.90
C THR A 85 137.95 -29.85 -79.27
N THR A 86 139.10 -30.15 -78.69
CA THR A 86 140.42 -29.55 -78.81
C THR A 86 141.22 -30.18 -79.97
N ASP A 87 140.79 -30.00 -81.23
CA ASP A 87 141.41 -30.73 -82.38
C ASP A 87 141.67 -29.92 -83.67
N GLU A 88 141.51 -28.59 -83.67
CA GLU A 88 141.78 -27.76 -84.87
C GLU A 88 142.98 -26.80 -84.72
N ILE A 89 143.63 -26.73 -83.55
CA ILE A 89 144.74 -25.79 -83.30
C ILE A 89 146.13 -26.41 -83.55
N VAL A 90 146.23 -27.75 -83.64
CA VAL A 90 147.51 -28.46 -83.86
C VAL A 90 147.87 -28.63 -85.35
N LYS A 91 146.96 -28.33 -86.29
CA LYS A 91 147.19 -28.52 -87.75
C LYS A 91 147.67 -27.28 -88.53
N LEU A 92 148.01 -26.17 -87.88
CA LEU A 92 148.52 -24.96 -88.54
C LEU A 92 149.93 -24.52 -88.08
N GLN A 93 150.67 -25.37 -87.36
CA GLN A 93 152.00 -25.06 -86.83
C GLN A 93 153.17 -25.92 -87.36
N GLU A 94 153.00 -26.73 -88.41
CA GLU A 94 154.07 -27.64 -88.90
C GLU A 94 154.33 -27.64 -90.43
N ALA A 95 154.07 -26.55 -91.16
CA ALA A 95 154.52 -26.48 -92.57
C ALA A 95 154.82 -25.05 -93.04
N SER A 96 156.02 -24.53 -92.76
CA SER A 96 156.79 -23.65 -93.68
C SER A 96 158.05 -23.09 -92.99
N ALA A 97 158.77 -23.94 -92.25
CA ALA A 97 160.12 -23.68 -91.77
C ALA A 97 161.14 -24.46 -92.62
N GLU A 98 161.10 -24.29 -93.95
CA GLU A 98 162.11 -24.85 -94.85
C GLU A 98 162.27 -23.99 -96.11
N LYS A 99 162.72 -22.75 -95.90
CA LYS A 99 163.38 -21.98 -96.97
C LYS A 99 164.31 -20.89 -96.45
N SER A 100 165.00 -21.21 -95.36
CA SER A 100 166.33 -20.64 -95.15
C SER A 100 167.30 -21.36 -96.08
N ARG A 101 168.08 -20.57 -96.83
CA ARG A 101 169.42 -20.86 -97.39
C ARG A 101 169.51 -20.76 -98.93
N LEU A 102 169.96 -19.57 -99.39
CA LEU A 102 170.45 -19.12 -100.72
C LEU A 102 169.58 -17.96 -101.24
N ALA A 103 170.04 -16.73 -101.47
CA ALA A 103 171.37 -16.16 -101.44
C ALA A 103 171.22 -14.65 -101.19
N GLY A 104 172.10 -14.08 -100.37
CA GLY A 104 172.21 -12.65 -100.19
C GLY A 104 172.84 -12.02 -101.42
N GLU A 105 172.09 -11.17 -102.11
CA GLU A 105 172.58 -9.99 -102.84
C GLU A 105 171.35 -9.22 -103.33
N THR A 106 170.96 -8.17 -102.59
CA THR A 106 170.14 -6.97 -102.98
C THR A 106 169.37 -6.37 -101.77
N GLU A 107 169.99 -6.35 -100.59
CA GLU A 107 169.38 -6.03 -99.29
C GLU A 107 169.29 -4.52 -98.94
N LYS A 108 169.04 -3.63 -99.91
CA LYS A 108 168.86 -2.18 -99.63
C LYS A 108 167.63 -1.51 -100.25
N ARG A 109 166.78 -2.19 -101.01
CA ARG A 109 165.60 -1.58 -101.68
C ARG A 109 164.21 -1.93 -101.11
N ASN A 110 164.10 -2.87 -100.14
CA ASN A 110 162.80 -3.35 -99.63
C ASN A 110 162.41 -2.91 -98.21
N ALA A 111 163.31 -2.30 -97.43
CA ALA A 111 163.01 -1.84 -96.07
C ALA A 111 162.05 -0.63 -96.01
N ASP A 112 162.06 0.23 -97.03
CA ASP A 112 161.24 1.44 -97.06
C ASP A 112 159.77 1.17 -97.40
N LYS A 113 159.48 0.14 -98.21
CA LYS A 113 158.10 -0.25 -98.55
C LYS A 113 157.34 -0.83 -97.36
N TYR A 114 158.00 -1.64 -96.52
CA TYR A 114 157.37 -2.22 -95.33
C TYR A 114 157.04 -1.16 -94.26
N ARG A 115 157.92 -0.17 -94.07
CA ARG A 115 157.65 0.96 -93.16
C ARG A 115 156.52 1.88 -93.65
N ALA A 116 156.30 1.97 -94.96
CA ALA A 116 155.18 2.71 -95.52
C ALA A 116 153.84 1.96 -95.33
N GLU A 117 153.85 0.64 -95.52
CA GLU A 117 152.67 -0.22 -95.32
C GLU A 117 152.19 -0.20 -93.86
N MET A 118 153.10 -0.36 -92.89
CA MET A 118 152.73 -0.33 -91.47
C MET A 118 152.17 1.02 -91.02
N ARG A 119 152.72 2.13 -91.53
CA ARG A 119 152.17 3.48 -91.26
C ARG A 119 150.76 3.66 -91.83
N ARG A 120 150.47 3.05 -92.99
CA ARG A 120 149.13 3.08 -93.59
C ARG A 120 148.14 2.31 -92.73
N ILE A 121 148.49 1.10 -92.28
CA ILE A 121 147.64 0.26 -91.43
C ILE A 121 147.35 0.95 -90.09
N GLU A 122 148.34 1.54 -89.44
CA GLU A 122 148.13 2.30 -88.19
C GLU A 122 147.20 3.50 -88.40
N GLN A 123 147.36 4.26 -89.48
CA GLN A 123 146.44 5.36 -89.79
C GLN A 123 145.02 4.87 -90.06
N GLU A 124 144.86 3.73 -90.72
CA GLU A 124 143.56 3.15 -91.06
C GLU A 124 142.85 2.61 -89.80
N GLN A 125 143.58 1.94 -88.90
CA GLN A 125 143.06 1.53 -87.59
C GLN A 125 142.69 2.72 -86.71
N LYS A 126 143.52 3.78 -86.69
CA LYS A 126 143.23 5.00 -85.94
C LYS A 126 141.96 5.68 -86.47
N ARG A 127 141.83 5.82 -87.79
CA ARG A 127 140.59 6.34 -88.42
C ARG A 127 139.37 5.50 -88.09
N HIS A 128 139.50 4.18 -88.12
CA HIS A 128 138.39 3.28 -87.80
C HIS A 128 137.98 3.38 -86.32
N HIS A 129 138.95 3.47 -85.41
CA HIS A 129 138.69 3.65 -83.98
C HIS A 129 138.05 5.00 -83.69
N ASP A 130 138.56 6.08 -84.28
CA ASP A 130 138.01 7.43 -84.14
C ASP A 130 136.58 7.50 -84.67
N ASN A 131 136.28 6.85 -85.81
CA ASN A 131 134.93 6.77 -86.35
C ASN A 131 133.97 6.01 -85.42
N ILE A 132 134.39 4.88 -84.85
CA ILE A 132 133.58 4.11 -83.89
C ILE A 132 133.31 4.95 -82.63
N MET A 133 134.34 5.60 -82.08
CA MET A 133 134.20 6.42 -80.87
C MET A 133 133.31 7.64 -81.10
N ASN A 134 133.38 8.25 -82.28
CA ASN A 134 132.48 9.34 -82.66
C ASN A 134 131.02 8.86 -82.81
N ASP A 135 130.77 7.69 -83.39
CA ASP A 135 129.41 7.12 -83.49
C ASP A 135 128.83 6.78 -82.11
N TYR A 136 129.63 6.20 -81.21
CA TYR A 136 129.19 5.94 -79.83
C TYR A 136 128.91 7.23 -79.06
N ARG A 137 129.75 8.26 -79.20
CA ARG A 137 129.50 9.59 -78.61
C ARG A 137 128.20 10.20 -79.15
N ALA A 138 127.96 10.12 -80.46
CA ALA A 138 126.73 10.62 -81.07
C ALA A 138 125.48 9.89 -80.55
N LYS A 139 125.55 8.57 -80.34
CA LYS A 139 124.46 7.78 -79.74
C LYS A 139 124.21 8.16 -78.27
N LEU A 140 125.27 8.34 -77.49
CA LEU A 140 125.14 8.77 -76.09
C LEU A 140 124.52 10.17 -75.98
N ASP A 141 124.93 11.12 -76.82
CA ASP A 141 124.33 12.45 -76.88
C ASP A 141 122.85 12.40 -77.28
N LYS A 142 122.48 11.50 -78.20
CA LYS A 142 121.07 11.31 -78.58
C LYS A 142 120.25 10.76 -77.41
N TYR A 143 120.73 9.74 -76.71
CA TYR A 143 120.06 9.21 -75.53
C TYR A 143 119.95 10.21 -74.39
N ALA A 144 120.98 11.05 -74.18
CA ALA A 144 120.93 12.12 -73.19
C ALA A 144 119.82 13.14 -73.52
N LYS A 145 119.69 13.55 -74.79
CA LYS A 145 118.62 14.46 -75.24
C LYS A 145 117.22 13.84 -75.13
N GLU A 146 117.08 12.56 -75.47
CA GLU A 146 115.81 11.82 -75.32
C GLU A 146 115.41 11.71 -73.84
N ALA A 147 116.33 11.36 -72.95
CA ALA A 147 116.07 11.28 -71.50
C ALA A 147 115.70 12.64 -70.88
N GLU A 148 116.32 13.74 -71.33
CA GLU A 148 115.93 15.08 -70.91
C GLU A 148 114.53 15.47 -71.41
N ALA A 149 114.19 15.13 -72.66
CA ALA A 149 112.87 15.37 -73.22
C ALA A 149 111.79 14.59 -72.47
N ASP A 150 112.01 13.30 -72.20
CA ASP A 150 111.09 12.44 -71.45
C ASP A 150 110.89 12.95 -70.02
N LYS A 151 111.97 13.37 -69.35
CA LYS A 151 111.88 13.96 -68.00
C LYS A 151 111.04 15.25 -68.00
N LYS A 152 111.19 16.09 -69.04
CA LYS A 152 110.42 17.32 -69.18
C LYS A 152 108.94 17.04 -69.44
N GLU A 153 108.65 16.05 -70.28
CA GLU A 153 107.29 15.63 -70.61
C GLU A 153 106.59 14.98 -69.41
N ALA A 154 107.25 14.06 -68.72
CA ALA A 154 106.73 13.45 -67.49
C ALA A 154 106.42 14.51 -66.41
N LYS A 155 107.26 15.54 -66.29
CA LYS A 155 107.00 16.66 -65.37
C LYS A 155 105.75 17.46 -65.77
N ARG A 156 105.55 17.74 -67.06
CA ARG A 156 104.32 18.41 -67.55
C ARG A 156 103.08 17.59 -67.24
N GLN A 157 103.10 16.29 -67.51
CA GLN A 157 101.97 15.41 -67.24
C GLN A 157 101.63 15.34 -65.74
N MET A 158 102.64 15.29 -64.88
CA MET A 158 102.44 15.34 -63.42
C MET A 158 101.84 16.68 -62.96
N ASP A 159 102.31 17.80 -63.50
CA ASP A 159 101.79 19.13 -63.18
C ASP A 159 100.34 19.31 -63.69
N GLU A 160 100.01 18.78 -64.87
CA GLU A 160 98.64 18.78 -65.42
C GLU A 160 97.68 17.89 -64.61
N MET A 161 98.11 16.68 -64.24
CA MET A 161 97.35 15.80 -63.34
C MET A 161 97.09 16.45 -61.99
N ARG A 162 98.10 17.13 -61.43
CA ARG A 162 97.97 17.85 -60.17
C ARG A 162 96.93 18.97 -60.28
N LYS A 163 97.02 19.82 -61.30
CA LYS A 163 96.03 20.90 -61.52
C LYS A 163 94.61 20.36 -61.71
N HIS A 164 94.44 19.31 -62.50
CA HIS A 164 93.13 18.69 -62.71
C HIS A 164 92.55 18.09 -61.41
N ASN A 165 93.40 17.52 -60.54
CA ASN A 165 92.96 17.04 -59.23
C ASN A 165 92.57 18.19 -58.30
N GLU A 166 93.38 19.26 -58.26
CA GLU A 166 93.06 20.47 -57.49
C GLU A 166 91.73 21.09 -57.93
N ASP A 167 91.48 21.22 -59.24
CA ASP A 167 90.20 21.69 -59.80
C ASP A 167 89.01 20.79 -59.45
N LYS A 168 89.21 19.47 -59.44
CA LYS A 168 88.17 18.50 -59.06
C LYS A 168 87.87 18.57 -57.57
N GLU A 169 88.89 18.68 -56.73
CA GLU A 169 88.71 18.88 -55.29
C GLU A 169 87.98 20.19 -55.00
N GLU A 170 88.33 21.28 -55.68
CA GLU A 170 87.66 22.57 -55.48
C GLU A 170 86.18 22.49 -55.90
N LYS A 171 85.88 21.87 -57.06
CA LYS A 171 84.50 21.65 -57.51
C LYS A 171 83.71 20.78 -56.52
N LEU A 172 84.33 19.74 -55.98
CA LEU A 172 83.71 18.87 -54.99
C LEU A 172 83.45 19.62 -53.68
N ARG A 173 84.43 20.38 -53.17
CA ARG A 173 84.28 21.22 -51.98
C ARG A 173 83.16 22.24 -52.14
N LYS A 174 83.07 22.91 -53.30
CA LYS A 174 81.98 23.84 -53.62
C LYS A 174 80.62 23.14 -53.57
N ARG A 175 80.47 21.99 -54.25
CA ARG A 175 79.22 21.20 -54.21
C ARG A 175 78.84 20.80 -52.79
N HIS A 176 79.77 20.24 -52.01
CA HIS A 176 79.49 19.84 -50.64
C HIS A 176 79.11 21.04 -49.76
N THR A 177 79.74 22.20 -49.98
CA THR A 177 79.40 23.44 -49.26
C THR A 177 77.98 23.90 -49.61
N ASP A 178 77.60 23.82 -50.88
CA ASP A 178 76.26 24.20 -51.34
C ASP A 178 75.21 23.22 -50.83
N ASP A 179 75.49 21.91 -50.86
CA ASP A 179 74.61 20.86 -50.31
C ASP A 179 74.37 21.04 -48.80
N ILE A 180 75.43 21.35 -48.04
CA ILE A 180 75.33 21.65 -46.60
C ILE A 180 74.42 22.87 -46.39
N LYS A 181 74.63 23.95 -47.15
CA LYS A 181 73.78 25.15 -47.04
C LYS A 181 72.32 24.87 -47.40
N GLU A 182 72.07 24.04 -48.41
CA GLU A 182 70.72 23.66 -48.80
C GLU A 182 70.04 22.83 -47.71
N LEU A 183 70.74 21.85 -47.15
CA LEU A 183 70.23 20.99 -46.07
C LEU A 183 69.98 21.80 -44.79
N ASP A 184 70.90 22.68 -44.41
CA ASP A 184 70.71 23.59 -43.28
C ASP A 184 69.50 24.51 -43.50
N GLY A 185 69.33 25.02 -44.72
CA GLY A 185 68.15 25.81 -45.10
C GLY A 185 66.85 25.03 -44.99
N LYS A 186 66.83 23.76 -45.40
CA LYS A 186 65.66 22.87 -45.24
C LYS A 186 65.40 22.54 -43.77
N ALA A 187 66.44 22.30 -42.97
CA ALA A 187 66.34 22.01 -41.55
C ALA A 187 65.74 23.19 -40.77
N ARG A 188 66.23 24.42 -41.02
CA ARG A 188 65.69 25.65 -40.40
C ARG A 188 64.22 25.87 -40.76
N LYS A 189 63.84 25.69 -42.03
CA LYS A 189 62.42 25.80 -42.43
C LYS A 189 61.53 24.74 -41.76
N ALA A 190 62.05 23.54 -41.53
CA ALA A 190 61.32 22.50 -40.80
C ALA A 190 61.19 22.83 -39.31
N GLU A 191 62.22 23.42 -38.70
CA GLU A 191 62.18 23.93 -37.32
C GLU A 191 61.17 25.06 -37.16
N GLU A 192 61.20 26.09 -38.02
CA GLU A 192 60.23 27.18 -38.02
C GLU A 192 58.78 26.69 -38.14
N ARG A 193 58.52 25.67 -38.98
CA ARG A 193 57.18 25.07 -39.09
C ARG A 193 56.77 24.34 -37.82
N ARG A 194 57.70 23.62 -37.17
CA ARG A 194 57.42 22.93 -35.90
C ARG A 194 57.09 23.94 -34.79
N ASP A 195 57.83 25.03 -34.72
CA ASP A 195 57.61 26.06 -33.70
C ASP A 195 56.30 26.82 -33.93
N LYS A 196 55.95 27.13 -35.18
CA LYS A 196 54.63 27.69 -35.53
C LYS A 196 53.50 26.75 -35.14
N ASN A 197 53.55 25.49 -35.56
CA ASN A 197 52.53 24.50 -35.23
C ASN A 197 52.42 24.29 -33.71
N LYS A 198 53.55 24.29 -32.97
CA LYS A 198 53.55 24.19 -31.51
C LYS A 198 52.86 25.39 -30.87
N THR A 199 53.12 26.59 -31.38
CA THR A 199 52.53 27.84 -30.86
C THR A 199 51.02 27.87 -31.13
N GLU A 200 50.60 27.55 -32.36
CA GLU A 200 49.19 27.44 -32.74
C GLU A 200 48.45 26.42 -31.87
N LEU A 201 49.04 25.23 -31.65
CA LEU A 201 48.44 24.21 -30.79
C LEU A 201 48.29 24.67 -29.33
N LEU A 202 49.28 25.40 -28.79
CA LEU A 202 49.21 25.93 -27.43
C LEU A 202 48.13 27.03 -27.31
N GLU A 203 48.00 27.89 -28.32
CA GLU A 203 46.94 28.90 -28.36
C GLU A 203 45.54 28.27 -28.45
N ASP A 204 45.37 27.25 -29.28
CA ASP A 204 44.09 26.54 -29.42
C ASP A 204 43.70 25.81 -28.13
N LEU A 205 44.64 25.13 -27.47
CA LEU A 205 44.40 24.50 -26.17
C LEU A 205 44.05 25.55 -25.09
N SER A 206 44.69 26.72 -25.13
CA SER A 206 44.38 27.82 -24.21
C SER A 206 42.96 28.36 -24.44
N LYS A 207 42.56 28.57 -25.71
CA LYS A 207 41.20 28.99 -26.07
C LYS A 207 40.16 27.97 -25.62
N GLN A 208 40.38 26.68 -25.90
CA GLN A 208 39.49 25.61 -25.45
C GLN A 208 39.33 25.57 -23.93
N ARG A 209 40.42 25.76 -23.17
CA ARG A 209 40.37 25.83 -21.70
C ARG A 209 39.53 27.01 -21.21
N ILE A 210 39.66 28.18 -21.83
CA ILE A 210 38.88 29.37 -21.48
C ILE A 210 37.39 29.14 -21.78
N GLU A 211 37.06 28.63 -22.97
CA GLU A 211 35.68 28.32 -23.35
C GLU A 211 35.03 27.29 -22.42
N MET A 212 35.75 26.22 -22.06
CA MET A 212 35.27 25.22 -21.12
C MET A 212 35.01 25.81 -19.73
N THR A 213 35.92 26.65 -19.22
CA THR A 213 35.74 27.33 -17.95
C THR A 213 34.48 28.21 -17.97
N GLN A 214 34.29 29.01 -19.02
CA GLN A 214 33.11 29.87 -19.17
C GLN A 214 31.80 29.08 -19.26
N ARG A 215 31.80 27.92 -19.95
CA ARG A 215 30.63 27.03 -20.00
C ARG A 215 30.29 26.49 -18.63
N HIS A 216 31.28 25.98 -17.89
CA HIS A 216 31.06 25.46 -16.54
C HIS A 216 30.59 26.54 -15.56
N GLU A 217 31.15 27.76 -15.63
CA GLU A 217 30.68 28.88 -14.80
C GLU A 217 29.24 29.26 -15.12
N LYS A 218 28.87 29.30 -16.41
CA LYS A 218 27.49 29.56 -16.83
C LYS A 218 26.54 28.46 -16.38
N GLU A 219 26.88 27.19 -16.58
CA GLU A 219 26.07 26.05 -16.14
C GLU A 219 25.88 26.05 -14.62
N LYS A 220 26.93 26.39 -13.86
CA LYS A 220 26.85 26.53 -12.41
C LYS A 220 25.90 27.66 -12.00
N SER A 221 26.02 28.82 -12.63
CA SER A 221 25.13 29.96 -12.36
C SER A 221 23.68 29.66 -12.73
N ASP A 222 23.43 29.02 -13.87
CA ASP A 222 22.10 28.60 -14.31
C ASP A 222 21.49 27.56 -13.33
N MET A 223 22.31 26.66 -12.79
CA MET A 223 21.89 25.68 -11.79
C MET A 223 21.54 26.34 -10.46
N GLU A 224 22.38 27.25 -9.97
CA GLU A 224 22.12 28.02 -8.74
C GLU A 224 20.84 28.86 -8.87
N ALA A 225 20.62 29.51 -10.02
CA ALA A 225 19.40 30.27 -10.27
C ALA A 225 18.13 29.39 -10.30
N ARG A 226 18.23 28.18 -10.85
CA ARG A 226 17.12 27.21 -10.81
C ARG A 226 16.84 26.73 -9.39
N MET A 227 17.90 26.45 -8.62
CA MET A 227 17.78 26.02 -7.23
C MET A 227 17.09 27.09 -6.38
N GLN A 228 17.52 28.34 -6.46
CA GLN A 228 16.89 29.45 -5.74
C GLN A 228 15.42 29.65 -6.13
N LYS A 229 15.10 29.52 -7.43
CA LYS A 229 13.71 29.63 -7.90
C LYS A 229 12.84 28.49 -7.37
N GLU A 230 13.39 27.29 -7.27
CA GLU A 230 12.67 26.13 -6.75
C GLU A 230 12.52 26.20 -5.22
N GLU A 231 13.55 26.64 -4.50
CA GLU A 231 13.47 26.95 -3.06
C GLU A 231 12.37 27.97 -2.77
N ALA A 232 12.33 29.09 -3.52
CA ALA A 232 11.29 30.10 -3.35
C ALA A 232 9.87 29.54 -3.62
N ARG A 233 9.72 28.67 -4.62
CA ARG A 233 8.44 27.99 -4.89
C ARG A 233 8.03 27.04 -3.78
N HIS A 234 8.99 26.30 -3.23
CA HIS A 234 8.75 25.41 -2.10
C HIS A 234 8.32 26.20 -0.87
N GLU A 235 9.00 27.30 -0.55
CA GLU A 235 8.62 28.19 0.56
C GLU A 235 7.23 28.79 0.38
N GLU A 236 6.89 29.24 -0.84
CA GLU A 236 5.56 29.76 -1.16
C GLU A 236 4.48 28.67 -0.96
N PHE A 237 4.74 27.44 -1.42
CA PHE A 237 3.82 26.32 -1.26
C PHE A 237 3.62 25.93 0.20
N ILE A 238 4.68 25.85 1.00
CA ILE A 238 4.60 25.58 2.44
C ILE A 238 3.78 26.67 3.15
N THR A 239 4.02 27.94 2.81
CA THR A 239 3.26 29.06 3.39
C THR A 239 1.77 28.97 3.06
N GLN A 240 1.41 28.55 1.85
CA GLN A 240 0.02 28.34 1.46
C GLN A 240 -0.63 27.18 2.23
N LEU A 241 0.10 26.07 2.43
CA LEU A 241 -0.38 24.94 3.24
C LEU A 241 -0.59 25.35 4.70
N ASP A 242 0.35 26.09 5.29
CA ASP A 242 0.22 26.60 6.66
C ASP A 242 -1.00 27.51 6.82
N LEU A 243 -1.25 28.38 5.84
CA LEU A 243 -2.44 29.24 5.83
C LEU A 243 -3.74 28.43 5.72
N GLN A 244 -3.77 27.38 4.89
CA GLN A 244 -4.93 26.50 4.78
C GLN A 244 -5.17 25.73 6.08
N MET A 245 -4.13 25.13 6.67
CA MET A 245 -4.24 24.43 7.95
C MET A 245 -4.74 25.35 9.07
N SER A 246 -4.22 26.58 9.15
CA SER A 246 -4.67 27.55 10.15
C SER A 246 -6.14 27.94 9.98
N LYS A 247 -6.59 28.08 8.72
CA LYS A 247 -7.99 28.35 8.42
C LYS A 247 -8.89 27.17 8.80
N GLU A 248 -8.53 25.96 8.40
CA GLU A 248 -9.28 24.74 8.74
C GLU A 248 -9.35 24.52 10.26
N GLU A 249 -8.27 24.77 10.99
CA GLU A 249 -8.26 24.67 12.46
C GLU A 249 -9.22 25.69 13.10
N THR A 250 -9.29 26.90 12.55
CA THR A 250 -10.19 27.97 13.01
C THR A 250 -11.65 27.61 12.73
N ASP A 251 -11.96 27.21 11.49
CA ASP A 251 -13.29 26.77 11.08
C ASP A 251 -13.76 25.57 11.92
N HIS A 252 -12.88 24.59 12.18
CA HIS A 252 -13.18 23.45 13.03
C HIS A 252 -13.52 23.87 14.48
N LYS A 253 -12.74 24.80 15.07
CA LYS A 253 -13.01 25.32 16.42
C LYS A 253 -14.36 26.04 16.49
N GLU A 254 -14.71 26.82 15.48
CA GLU A 254 -16.00 27.52 15.40
C GLU A 254 -17.17 26.53 15.32
N ILE A 255 -17.11 25.57 14.39
CA ILE A 255 -18.13 24.52 14.23
C ILE A 255 -18.28 23.70 15.52
N MET A 256 -17.17 23.32 16.17
CA MET A 256 -17.23 22.60 17.44
C MET A 256 -17.82 23.45 18.57
N GLY A 257 -17.60 24.76 18.55
CA GLY A 257 -18.24 25.71 19.45
C GLY A 257 -19.76 25.76 19.26
N GLU A 258 -20.22 25.86 18.01
CA GLU A 258 -21.64 25.84 17.67
C GLU A 258 -22.33 24.53 18.09
N ILE A 259 -21.72 23.38 17.78
CA ILE A 259 -22.25 22.06 18.17
C ILE A 259 -22.38 21.96 19.69
N LYS A 260 -21.35 22.39 20.45
CA LYS A 260 -21.42 22.42 21.92
C LYS A 260 -22.54 23.32 22.41
N GLY A 261 -22.73 24.49 21.80
CA GLY A 261 -23.85 25.39 22.10
C GLY A 261 -25.21 24.75 21.86
N GLN A 262 -25.38 24.04 20.74
CA GLN A 262 -26.61 23.32 20.41
C GLN A 262 -26.91 22.18 21.39
N ILE A 263 -25.90 21.41 21.80
CA ILE A 263 -26.06 20.35 22.80
C ILE A 263 -26.62 20.94 24.10
N VAL A 264 -26.03 22.01 24.62
CA VAL A 264 -26.50 22.67 25.84
C VAL A 264 -27.94 23.16 25.69
N GLN A 265 -28.30 23.72 24.54
CA GLN A 265 -29.66 24.18 24.27
C GLN A 265 -30.69 23.02 24.26
N VAL A 266 -30.35 21.90 23.61
CA VAL A 266 -31.20 20.71 23.55
C VAL A 266 -31.35 20.08 24.94
N GLU A 267 -30.28 20.01 25.73
CA GLU A 267 -30.33 19.54 27.12
C GLU A 267 -31.25 20.41 27.99
N ALA A 268 -31.16 21.74 27.84
CA ALA A 268 -32.05 22.66 28.55
C ALA A 268 -33.52 22.46 28.17
N GLN A 269 -33.82 22.30 26.87
CA GLN A 269 -35.18 21.99 26.40
C GLN A 269 -35.68 20.64 26.92
N HIS A 270 -34.82 19.63 26.95
CA HIS A 270 -35.17 18.32 27.49
C HIS A 270 -35.54 18.40 28.98
N ASN A 271 -34.76 19.12 29.77
CA ASN A 271 -35.03 19.33 31.19
C ASN A 271 -36.34 20.09 31.42
N GLU A 272 -36.62 21.11 30.62
CA GLU A 272 -37.89 21.84 30.71
C GLU A 272 -39.09 20.91 30.42
N LEU A 273 -38.99 20.04 29.42
CA LEU A 273 -40.04 19.06 29.11
C LEU A 273 -40.24 18.04 30.25
N LEU A 274 -39.15 17.61 30.90
CA LEU A 274 -39.23 16.73 32.07
C LEU A 274 -39.95 17.41 33.24
N ASP A 275 -39.66 18.68 33.51
CA ASP A 275 -40.33 19.47 34.54
C ASP A 275 -41.82 19.67 34.24
N GLN A 276 -42.17 19.99 32.98
CA GLN A 276 -43.57 20.09 32.55
C GLN A 276 -44.32 18.76 32.70
N ARG A 277 -43.66 17.64 32.41
CA ARG A 277 -44.24 16.30 32.61
C ARG A 277 -44.48 16.02 34.09
N ALA A 278 -43.54 16.38 34.97
CA ALA A 278 -43.70 16.21 36.42
C ALA A 278 -44.85 17.05 36.97
N LYS A 279 -45.00 18.30 36.52
CA LYS A 279 -46.12 19.18 36.91
C LYS A 279 -47.48 18.56 36.54
N ARG A 280 -47.65 18.13 35.28
CA ARG A 280 -48.89 17.47 34.83
C ARG A 280 -49.23 16.23 35.63
N HIS A 281 -48.25 15.36 35.91
CA HIS A 281 -48.48 14.18 36.75
C HIS A 281 -48.96 14.53 38.17
N ASN A 282 -48.42 15.59 38.77
CA ASN A 282 -48.87 16.05 40.09
C ASN A 282 -50.29 16.63 40.05
N GLU A 283 -50.65 17.36 38.99
CA GLU A 283 -52.01 17.86 38.76
C GLU A 283 -53.01 16.71 38.59
N ASP A 284 -52.67 15.72 37.77
CA ASP A 284 -53.49 14.52 37.56
C ASP A 284 -53.70 13.75 38.89
N LYS A 285 -52.63 13.61 39.68
CA LYS A 285 -52.69 12.98 41.02
C LYS A 285 -53.62 13.76 41.95
N GLY A 286 -53.51 15.09 41.97
CA GLY A 286 -54.40 15.95 42.75
C GLY A 286 -55.86 15.80 42.34
N THR A 287 -56.12 15.74 41.05
CA THR A 287 -57.46 15.55 40.48
C THR A 287 -58.05 14.19 40.86
N ALA A 288 -57.27 13.11 40.74
CA ALA A 288 -57.71 11.76 41.11
C ALA A 288 -58.06 11.65 42.61
N ILE A 289 -57.26 12.26 43.50
CA ILE A 289 -57.53 12.32 44.94
C ILE A 289 -58.84 13.07 45.20
N ALA A 290 -59.09 14.20 44.53
CA ALA A 290 -60.31 14.98 44.68
C ALA A 290 -61.56 14.18 44.25
N ILE A 291 -61.49 13.47 43.12
CA ILE A 291 -62.57 12.57 42.66
C ILE A 291 -62.83 11.47 43.69
N GLN A 292 -61.77 10.85 44.23
CA GLN A 292 -61.89 9.80 45.25
C GLN A 292 -62.54 10.32 46.54
N ALA A 293 -62.15 11.50 47.01
CA ALA A 293 -62.75 12.11 48.19
C ALA A 293 -64.25 12.39 48.01
N GLN A 294 -64.65 12.87 46.83
CA GLN A 294 -66.05 13.13 46.51
C GLN A 294 -66.88 11.84 46.41
N LEU A 295 -66.34 10.76 45.84
CA LEU A 295 -67.04 9.48 45.70
C LEU A 295 -67.12 8.70 47.02
N GLY A 296 -66.04 8.70 47.82
CA GLY A 296 -65.98 7.99 49.10
C GLY A 296 -66.86 8.58 50.19
N ALA A 297 -67.19 9.88 50.10
CA ALA A 297 -68.00 10.57 51.10
C ALA A 297 -69.51 10.32 50.98
N HIS A 298 -70.04 9.86 49.83
CA HIS A 298 -71.46 10.08 49.53
C HIS A 298 -72.40 8.90 49.27
N THR A 299 -72.00 7.61 49.13
CA THR A 299 -72.96 6.69 48.46
C THR A 299 -73.18 5.27 48.99
N THR A 300 -72.26 4.61 49.70
CA THR A 300 -72.43 3.17 50.00
C THR A 300 -72.97 2.86 51.40
N ASN A 301 -72.58 3.61 52.44
CA ASN A 301 -72.92 3.27 53.82
C ASN A 301 -74.34 3.73 54.24
N GLU A 302 -74.68 4.99 53.95
CA GLU A 302 -75.99 5.56 54.31
C GLU A 302 -77.13 4.86 53.55
N THR A 303 -76.93 4.58 52.26
CA THR A 303 -77.88 3.84 51.42
C THR A 303 -78.08 2.41 51.91
N PHE A 304 -77.02 1.72 52.35
CA PHE A 304 -77.10 0.35 52.87
C PHE A 304 -77.86 0.30 54.21
N ASN A 305 -77.46 1.12 55.19
CA ASN A 305 -78.10 1.14 56.51
C ASN A 305 -79.56 1.60 56.46
N THR A 306 -79.89 2.53 55.55
CA THR A 306 -81.28 2.97 55.32
C THR A 306 -82.15 1.81 54.82
N ARG A 307 -81.64 0.97 53.91
CA ARG A 307 -82.40 -0.18 53.37
C ARG A 307 -82.64 -1.27 54.40
N ILE A 308 -81.64 -1.57 55.25
CA ILE A 308 -81.82 -2.53 56.37
C ILE A 308 -82.83 -2.00 57.39
N SER A 309 -82.76 -0.70 57.70
CA SER A 309 -83.71 -0.05 58.59
C SER A 309 -85.15 -0.12 58.05
N LYS A 310 -85.34 0.09 56.74
CA LYS A 310 -86.65 -0.07 56.09
C LYS A 310 -87.18 -1.50 56.15
N ALA A 311 -86.35 -2.51 55.90
CA ALA A 311 -86.76 -3.91 56.00
C ALA A 311 -87.27 -4.28 57.40
N LYS A 312 -86.59 -3.82 58.47
CA LYS A 312 -87.05 -3.97 59.85
C LYS A 312 -88.34 -3.18 60.13
N LEU A 313 -88.48 -1.98 59.57
CA LEU A 313 -89.72 -1.19 59.68
C LEU A 313 -90.93 -1.96 59.10
N TYR A 314 -90.75 -2.60 57.94
CA TYR A 314 -91.77 -3.42 57.28
C TYR A 314 -92.13 -4.65 58.12
N GLY A 315 -91.13 -5.36 58.66
CA GLY A 315 -91.33 -6.49 59.58
C GLY A 315 -92.11 -6.09 60.84
N ASN A 316 -91.72 -5.00 61.49
CA ASN A 316 -92.41 -4.45 62.67
C ASN A 316 -93.88 -4.08 62.40
N LYS A 317 -94.20 -3.57 61.21
CA LYS A 317 -95.58 -3.26 60.84
C LYS A 317 -96.43 -4.54 60.81
N VAL A 318 -95.92 -5.59 60.19
CA VAL A 318 -96.61 -6.90 60.15
C VAL A 318 -96.71 -7.51 61.55
N LEU A 319 -95.68 -7.40 62.39
CA LEU A 319 -95.70 -7.88 63.78
C LEU A 319 -96.88 -7.27 64.57
N ARG A 320 -97.07 -5.95 64.49
CA ARG A 320 -98.16 -5.25 65.19
C ARG A 320 -99.53 -5.74 64.72
N GLU A 321 -99.74 -5.80 63.41
CA GLU A 321 -101.00 -6.24 62.82
C GLU A 321 -101.30 -7.73 63.14
N THR A 322 -100.26 -8.57 63.22
CA THR A 322 -100.35 -9.97 63.64
C THR A 322 -100.78 -10.09 65.10
N ALA A 323 -100.16 -9.31 66.00
CA ALA A 323 -100.52 -9.26 67.41
C ALA A 323 -101.95 -8.78 67.66
N ASP A 324 -102.41 -7.79 66.88
CA ASP A 324 -103.80 -7.32 66.95
C ASP A 324 -104.80 -8.39 66.52
N ILE A 325 -104.49 -9.16 65.48
CA ILE A 325 -105.32 -10.31 65.06
C ILE A 325 -105.31 -11.40 66.10
N ARG A 326 -104.16 -11.75 66.69
CA ARG A 326 -104.10 -12.73 67.77
C ARG A 326 -105.01 -12.34 68.93
N ARG A 327 -104.97 -11.07 69.37
CA ARG A 327 -105.85 -10.56 70.44
C ARG A 327 -107.33 -10.71 70.09
N GLN A 328 -107.69 -10.51 68.83
CA GLN A 328 -109.06 -10.73 68.35
C GLN A 328 -109.44 -12.21 68.35
N VAL A 329 -108.52 -13.10 67.99
CA VAL A 329 -108.70 -14.56 68.08
C VAL A 329 -108.86 -15.00 69.54
N GLU A 330 -108.03 -14.48 70.45
CA GLU A 330 -108.13 -14.72 71.89
C GLU A 330 -109.50 -14.31 72.42
N SER A 331 -109.93 -13.08 72.10
CA SER A 331 -111.25 -12.57 72.47
C SER A 331 -112.39 -13.45 71.92
N PHE A 332 -112.24 -13.96 70.69
CA PHE A 332 -113.21 -14.85 70.07
C PHE A 332 -113.26 -16.23 70.76
N VAL A 333 -112.09 -16.82 71.05
CA VAL A 333 -111.98 -18.13 71.73
C VAL A 333 -112.52 -18.06 73.15
N ASP A 334 -112.25 -16.98 73.87
CA ASP A 334 -112.74 -16.80 75.25
C ASP A 334 -114.26 -16.60 75.27
N GLU A 335 -114.82 -15.79 74.36
CA GLU A 335 -116.27 -15.63 74.22
C GLU A 335 -116.97 -16.96 73.81
N MET A 336 -116.31 -17.80 73.00
CA MET A 336 -116.76 -19.16 72.67
C MET A 336 -116.80 -20.10 73.89
N LYS A 337 -115.86 -19.97 74.83
CA LYS A 337 -115.85 -20.78 76.06
C LYS A 337 -116.96 -20.37 77.03
N GLU A 338 -117.30 -19.08 77.08
CA GLU A 338 -118.28 -18.55 78.04
C GLU A 338 -119.74 -18.65 77.57
N LYS A 339 -120.03 -18.73 76.25
CA LYS A 339 -121.41 -18.60 75.71
C LYS A 339 -121.78 -19.66 74.68
N LYS A 340 -123.09 -19.91 74.51
CA LYS A 340 -123.61 -20.81 73.46
C LYS A 340 -123.21 -20.33 72.05
N PRO A 341 -122.97 -21.23 71.08
CA PRO A 341 -122.33 -20.94 69.77
C PRO A 341 -123.00 -19.91 68.83
N ASN A 342 -124.12 -19.28 69.20
CA ASN A 342 -124.88 -18.37 68.34
C ASN A 342 -125.33 -17.12 69.13
N ASN A 343 -124.40 -16.19 69.38
CA ASN A 343 -124.66 -14.90 70.02
C ASN A 343 -124.16 -13.75 69.13
N LYS A 344 -124.93 -12.66 69.01
CA LYS A 344 -124.56 -11.41 68.30
C LYS A 344 -123.16 -10.89 68.63
N LYS A 345 -122.68 -11.06 69.87
CA LYS A 345 -121.31 -10.67 70.25
C LYS A 345 -120.24 -11.51 69.55
N LEU A 346 -120.44 -12.82 69.47
CA LEU A 346 -119.51 -13.74 68.82
C LEU A 346 -119.43 -13.48 67.31
N GLU A 347 -120.56 -13.16 66.69
CA GLU A 347 -120.62 -12.80 65.26
C GLU A 347 -119.92 -11.46 64.97
N LYS A 348 -120.02 -10.49 65.90
CA LYS A 348 -119.22 -9.25 65.83
C LYS A 348 -117.72 -9.53 65.93
N HIS A 349 -117.28 -10.42 66.82
CA HIS A 349 -115.87 -10.83 66.91
C HIS A 349 -115.41 -11.58 65.65
N ARG A 350 -116.24 -12.46 65.08
CA ARG A 350 -115.95 -13.16 63.81
C ARG A 350 -115.80 -12.19 62.65
N ALA A 351 -116.69 -11.19 62.53
CA ALA A 351 -116.62 -10.18 61.48
C ALA A 351 -115.39 -9.27 61.65
N ALA A 352 -115.06 -8.86 62.87
CA ALA A 352 -113.86 -8.09 63.17
C ALA A 352 -112.59 -8.86 62.80
N PHE A 353 -112.50 -10.14 63.21
CA PHE A 353 -111.40 -11.03 62.84
C PHE A 353 -111.27 -11.17 61.32
N LYS A 354 -112.36 -11.43 60.60
CA LYS A 354 -112.35 -11.57 59.13
C LYS A 354 -111.86 -10.30 58.44
N TYR A 355 -112.29 -9.14 58.93
CA TYR A 355 -111.85 -7.85 58.41
C TYR A 355 -110.36 -7.60 58.67
N SER A 356 -109.90 -7.78 59.90
CA SER A 356 -108.48 -7.59 60.25
C SER A 356 -107.58 -8.61 59.56
N ALA A 357 -107.97 -9.89 59.48
CA ALA A 357 -107.24 -10.91 58.75
C ALA A 357 -107.07 -10.55 57.27
N LYS A 358 -108.10 -9.95 56.64
CA LYS A 358 -107.99 -9.45 55.26
C LYS A 358 -107.04 -8.26 55.16
N GLN A 359 -107.13 -7.31 56.09
CA GLN A 359 -106.20 -6.17 56.12
C GLN A 359 -104.75 -6.60 56.31
N LEU A 360 -104.48 -7.57 57.19
CA LEU A 360 -103.14 -8.12 57.37
C LEU A 360 -102.66 -8.84 56.10
N TYR A 361 -103.54 -9.60 55.44
CA TYR A 361 -103.21 -10.26 54.17
C TYR A 361 -102.76 -9.24 53.12
N ASP A 362 -103.55 -8.19 52.90
CA ASP A 362 -103.25 -7.12 51.95
C ASP A 362 -101.95 -6.36 52.36
N SER A 363 -101.75 -6.14 53.65
CA SER A 363 -100.55 -5.50 54.21
C SER A 363 -99.29 -6.34 53.98
N ILE A 364 -99.38 -7.67 54.18
CA ILE A 364 -98.28 -8.62 53.92
C ILE A 364 -97.86 -8.54 52.45
N ASP A 365 -98.79 -8.52 51.50
CA ASP A 365 -98.47 -8.43 50.07
C ASP A 365 -97.71 -7.14 49.73
N VAL A 366 -98.18 -6.01 50.27
CA VAL A 366 -97.49 -4.72 50.10
C VAL A 366 -96.09 -4.74 50.73
N GLN A 367 -95.96 -5.23 51.96
CA GLN A 367 -94.66 -5.29 52.64
C GLN A 367 -93.68 -6.24 51.93
N LYS A 368 -94.14 -7.40 51.47
CA LYS A 368 -93.31 -8.33 50.67
C LYS A 368 -92.78 -7.66 49.41
N SER A 369 -93.61 -6.95 48.66
CA SER A 369 -93.19 -6.26 47.45
C SER A 369 -92.11 -5.21 47.73
N LEU A 370 -92.23 -4.47 48.83
CA LEU A 370 -91.22 -3.48 49.24
C LEU A 370 -89.90 -4.15 49.66
N ILE A 371 -89.97 -5.23 50.44
CA ILE A 371 -88.80 -6.02 50.87
C ILE A 371 -88.07 -6.65 49.67
N VAL A 372 -88.79 -7.14 48.66
CA VAL A 372 -88.21 -7.67 47.42
C VAL A 372 -87.50 -6.56 46.63
N THR A 373 -88.12 -5.38 46.52
CA THR A 373 -87.51 -4.23 45.83
C THR A 373 -86.19 -3.82 46.50
N ASP A 374 -86.16 -3.77 47.83
CA ASP A 374 -84.94 -3.45 48.58
C ASP A 374 -83.88 -4.55 48.45
N LYS A 375 -84.28 -5.83 48.38
CA LYS A 375 -83.38 -6.98 48.12
C LYS A 375 -82.68 -6.85 46.76
N ASP A 376 -83.43 -6.53 45.71
CA ASP A 376 -82.89 -6.39 44.36
C ASP A 376 -81.94 -5.19 44.27
N ASN A 377 -82.30 -4.09 44.93
CA ASN A 377 -81.45 -2.90 45.02
C ASN A 377 -80.16 -3.16 45.83
N LEU A 378 -80.21 -3.97 46.89
CA LEU A 378 -79.02 -4.44 47.63
C LEU A 378 -78.12 -5.31 46.75
N SER A 379 -78.71 -6.19 45.96
CA SER A 379 -77.98 -7.07 45.03
C SER A 379 -77.30 -6.27 43.89
N ARG A 380 -77.82 -5.08 43.56
CA ARG A 380 -77.23 -4.13 42.60
C ARG A 380 -76.22 -3.16 43.23
N SER A 381 -76.00 -3.21 44.54
CA SER A 381 -75.05 -2.30 45.18
C SER A 381 -73.61 -2.69 44.85
N SER A 382 -72.74 -1.69 44.70
CA SER A 382 -71.29 -1.84 44.46
C SER A 382 -70.52 -2.30 45.72
N VAL A 383 -71.21 -2.84 46.71
CA VAL A 383 -70.64 -3.35 47.96
C VAL A 383 -70.20 -4.80 47.75
N ASP A 384 -69.08 -5.17 48.37
CA ASP A 384 -68.56 -6.53 48.39
C ASP A 384 -69.67 -7.58 48.71
N PRO A 385 -69.91 -8.54 47.81
CA PRO A 385 -70.94 -9.56 47.97
C PRO A 385 -70.85 -10.32 49.30
N GLU A 386 -69.64 -10.59 49.81
CA GLU A 386 -69.44 -11.30 51.09
C GLU A 386 -70.01 -10.51 52.27
N LYS A 387 -69.91 -9.17 52.20
CA LYS A 387 -70.36 -8.27 53.27
C LYS A 387 -71.86 -8.02 53.25
N VAL A 388 -72.51 -8.25 52.11
CA VAL A 388 -73.98 -8.13 51.94
C VAL A 388 -74.70 -9.43 52.30
N LYS A 389 -74.00 -10.58 52.44
CA LYS A 389 -74.61 -11.88 52.75
C LYS A 389 -75.51 -11.89 54.00
N PRO A 390 -75.12 -11.32 55.16
CA PRO A 390 -75.99 -11.31 56.34
C PRO A 390 -77.30 -10.54 56.11
N ALA A 391 -77.23 -9.44 55.35
CA ALA A 391 -78.37 -8.62 54.96
C ALA A 391 -79.33 -9.34 54.01
N ALA A 392 -78.77 -9.96 52.98
CA ALA A 392 -79.54 -10.78 52.06
C ALA A 392 -80.21 -11.97 52.77
N LYS A 393 -79.57 -12.54 53.79
CA LYS A 393 -80.15 -13.61 54.63
C LYS A 393 -81.32 -13.08 55.47
N LEU A 394 -81.14 -11.96 56.19
CA LEU A 394 -82.22 -11.35 56.97
C LEU A 394 -83.47 -11.06 56.13
N ILE A 395 -83.28 -10.46 54.95
CA ILE A 395 -84.39 -10.14 54.03
C ILE A 395 -85.08 -11.42 53.55
N ARG A 396 -84.33 -12.49 53.29
CA ARG A 396 -84.89 -13.79 52.91
C ARG A 396 -85.73 -14.39 54.04
N ASP A 397 -85.24 -14.34 55.27
CA ASP A 397 -85.93 -14.85 56.45
C ASP A 397 -87.27 -14.11 56.67
N TYR A 398 -87.31 -12.78 56.48
CA TYR A 398 -88.57 -12.01 56.48
C TYR A 398 -89.56 -12.49 55.41
N LEU A 399 -89.11 -12.64 54.16
CA LEU A 399 -89.98 -13.07 53.07
C LEU A 399 -90.58 -14.46 53.31
N GLU A 400 -89.79 -15.39 53.86
CA GLU A 400 -90.26 -16.73 54.21
C GLU A 400 -91.31 -16.69 55.33
N LEU A 401 -91.06 -15.92 56.39
CA LEU A 401 -91.95 -15.81 57.54
C LEU A 401 -93.28 -15.14 57.18
N LEU A 402 -93.23 -14.07 56.38
CA LEU A 402 -94.42 -13.45 55.80
C LEU A 402 -95.15 -14.41 54.87
N GLY A 403 -94.44 -15.33 54.19
CA GLY A 403 -95.01 -16.47 53.46
C GLY A 403 -95.84 -17.39 54.33
N LYS A 404 -95.27 -17.83 55.45
CA LYS A 404 -95.93 -18.70 56.42
C LYS A 404 -97.19 -18.04 56.99
N LEU A 405 -97.09 -16.77 57.39
CA LEU A 405 -98.20 -16.00 57.93
C LEU A 405 -99.35 -15.85 56.93
N GLN A 406 -99.05 -15.56 55.65
CA GLN A 406 -100.05 -15.47 54.60
C GLN A 406 -100.77 -16.81 54.37
N ASN A 407 -100.04 -17.93 54.40
CA ASN A 407 -100.64 -19.27 54.30
C ASN A 407 -101.57 -19.58 55.48
N ILE A 408 -101.18 -19.20 56.69
CA ILE A 408 -102.01 -19.36 57.90
C ILE A 408 -103.27 -18.51 57.79
N LEU A 409 -103.15 -17.24 57.40
CA LEU A 409 -104.31 -16.37 57.19
C LEU A 409 -105.23 -16.91 56.09
N THR A 410 -104.67 -17.47 55.01
CA THR A 410 -105.44 -18.13 53.96
C THR A 410 -106.23 -19.29 54.54
N ASN A 411 -105.58 -20.19 55.27
CA ASN A 411 -106.23 -21.34 55.89
C ASN A 411 -107.34 -20.92 56.86
N VAL A 412 -107.09 -19.92 57.71
CA VAL A 412 -108.08 -19.43 58.68
C VAL A 412 -109.21 -18.63 58.00
N GLN A 413 -108.94 -17.86 56.95
CA GLN A 413 -109.98 -17.19 56.15
C GLN A 413 -110.86 -18.18 55.38
N TYR A 414 -110.27 -19.22 54.77
CA TYR A 414 -111.03 -20.30 54.13
C TYR A 414 -111.96 -21.00 55.14
N GLN A 415 -111.49 -21.24 56.37
CA GLN A 415 -112.30 -21.80 57.46
C GLN A 415 -113.47 -20.88 57.87
N VAL A 416 -113.23 -19.56 57.99
CA VAL A 416 -114.27 -18.59 58.39
C VAL A 416 -115.30 -18.32 57.29
N ILE A 417 -114.89 -18.27 56.02
CA ILE A 417 -115.79 -18.03 54.87
C ILE A 417 -116.73 -19.23 54.63
N PHE A 418 -116.23 -20.46 54.76
CA PHE A 418 -117.07 -21.65 54.61
C PHE A 418 -118.12 -21.77 55.73
N THR A 419 -117.77 -21.35 56.94
CA THR A 419 -118.69 -21.36 58.10
C THR A 419 -119.85 -20.37 57.93
N ASP A 420 -119.59 -19.19 57.34
CA ASP A 420 -120.59 -18.15 57.06
C ASP A 420 -121.58 -18.60 55.95
N ALA A 421 -121.07 -19.27 54.91
CA ALA A 421 -121.91 -19.86 53.86
C ALA A 421 -122.80 -20.99 54.38
N GLN A 422 -122.29 -21.88 55.24
CA GLN A 422 -123.08 -22.97 55.84
C GLN A 422 -124.12 -22.47 56.86
N ASN A 423 -123.82 -21.40 57.62
CA ASN A 423 -124.81 -20.81 58.53
C ASN A 423 -125.94 -20.10 57.77
N ARG A 424 -125.65 -19.47 56.62
CA ARG A 424 -126.70 -18.92 55.74
C ARG A 424 -127.58 -19.99 55.11
N VAL A 425 -127.01 -21.14 54.74
CA VAL A 425 -127.78 -22.30 54.26
C VAL A 425 -128.61 -22.95 55.37
N ARG A 426 -128.13 -22.98 56.62
CA ARG A 426 -128.91 -23.48 57.78
C ARG A 426 -130.09 -22.58 58.20
N LEU A 427 -130.06 -21.29 57.84
CA LEU A 427 -131.17 -20.36 58.07
C LEU A 427 -132.19 -20.34 56.92
N ALA A 428 -131.85 -20.95 55.78
CA ALA A 428 -132.72 -21.12 54.63
C ALA A 428 -133.30 -22.55 54.63
N ASP A 429 -134.52 -22.67 55.14
CA ASP A 429 -135.43 -23.82 55.08
C ASP A 429 -135.19 -25.09 55.92
N VAL A 430 -136.31 -25.54 56.51
CA VAL A 430 -136.43 -26.49 57.63
C VAL A 430 -136.59 -27.95 57.18
N GLN A 431 -136.51 -28.28 55.88
CA GLN A 431 -136.94 -29.61 55.40
C GLN A 431 -135.88 -30.60 54.89
N ASP A 432 -134.60 -30.25 54.70
CA ASP A 432 -133.58 -31.22 54.26
C ASP A 432 -132.48 -31.47 55.31
N ARG A 433 -132.88 -31.96 56.49
CA ARG A 433 -131.97 -32.32 57.61
C ARG A 433 -131.18 -33.63 57.42
N VAL A 434 -131.05 -34.17 56.21
CA VAL A 434 -130.33 -35.44 56.02
C VAL A 434 -129.31 -35.30 54.89
N ARG A 435 -128.03 -35.20 55.30
CA ARG A 435 -126.75 -35.27 54.53
C ARG A 435 -125.93 -33.97 54.45
N VAL A 436 -125.58 -33.40 55.60
CA VAL A 436 -124.28 -32.71 55.75
C VAL A 436 -123.68 -33.15 57.09
N ALA A 437 -123.28 -34.42 57.15
CA ALA A 437 -122.45 -34.93 58.23
C ALA A 437 -120.98 -34.81 57.80
N ASN A 438 -120.17 -34.21 58.68
CA ASN A 438 -118.69 -34.20 58.69
C ASN A 438 -117.94 -33.20 57.79
N VAL A 439 -118.27 -31.91 57.90
CA VAL A 439 -117.23 -30.86 57.87
C VAL A 439 -117.47 -29.97 59.10
N GLN A 440 -116.61 -30.12 60.12
CA GLN A 440 -116.68 -29.30 61.32
C GLN A 440 -116.38 -27.84 60.96
N ASN A 441 -117.26 -26.93 61.39
CA ASN A 441 -116.96 -25.50 61.51
C ASN A 441 -115.66 -25.36 62.31
N GLN A 442 -114.55 -25.04 61.66
CA GLN A 442 -113.30 -24.74 62.37
C GLN A 442 -113.27 -23.26 62.66
N ASP A 443 -113.95 -22.92 63.74
CA ASP A 443 -113.75 -21.65 64.41
C ASP A 443 -112.30 -21.53 64.89
N PRO A 444 -111.72 -20.32 64.97
CA PRO A 444 -110.37 -20.13 65.50
C PRO A 444 -110.20 -20.88 66.82
N THR A 445 -109.16 -21.70 66.89
CA THR A 445 -108.89 -22.61 68.01
C THR A 445 -107.79 -22.06 68.91
N PRO A 446 -107.61 -22.60 70.14
CA PRO A 446 -106.40 -22.35 70.93
C PRO A 446 -105.10 -22.58 70.14
N SER A 447 -105.04 -23.59 69.27
CA SER A 447 -103.86 -23.82 68.41
C SER A 447 -103.60 -22.71 67.38
N THR A 448 -104.64 -21.96 67.00
CA THR A 448 -104.51 -20.78 66.11
C THR A 448 -103.80 -19.64 66.86
N ILE A 449 -104.10 -19.46 68.15
CA ILE A 449 -103.43 -18.48 69.02
C ILE A 449 -101.95 -18.83 69.15
N ASP A 450 -101.63 -20.10 69.42
CA ASP A 450 -100.24 -20.56 69.55
C ASP A 450 -99.45 -20.36 68.25
N THR A 451 -100.10 -20.57 67.11
CA THR A 451 -99.49 -20.34 65.79
C THR A 451 -99.16 -18.85 65.57
N PHE A 452 -100.07 -17.94 65.91
CA PHE A 452 -99.78 -16.50 65.83
C PHE A 452 -98.70 -16.07 66.83
N LYS A 453 -98.68 -16.61 68.05
CA LYS A 453 -97.61 -16.34 69.05
C LYS A 453 -96.24 -16.77 68.56
N ASN A 454 -96.15 -17.94 67.92
CA ASN A 454 -94.88 -18.42 67.37
C ASN A 454 -94.39 -17.50 66.24
N ILE A 455 -95.28 -17.05 65.35
CA ILE A 455 -94.92 -16.10 64.29
C ILE A 455 -94.53 -14.73 64.85
N GLU A 456 -95.28 -14.21 65.82
CA GLU A 456 -94.93 -12.96 66.51
C GLU A 456 -93.50 -13.06 67.05
N LYS A 457 -93.18 -14.14 67.77
CA LYS A 457 -91.85 -14.39 68.33
C LYS A 457 -90.77 -14.46 67.24
N GLU A 458 -91.02 -15.19 66.15
CA GLU A 458 -90.05 -15.28 65.04
C GLU A 458 -89.83 -13.93 64.34
N ILE A 459 -90.87 -13.10 64.17
CA ILE A 459 -90.72 -11.77 63.58
C ILE A 459 -89.95 -10.84 64.53
N ASP A 460 -90.24 -10.91 65.83
CA ASP A 460 -89.58 -10.12 66.87
C ASP A 460 -88.07 -10.47 66.96
N GLU A 461 -87.74 -11.77 66.94
CA GLU A 461 -86.36 -12.24 66.88
C GLU A 461 -85.62 -11.76 65.62
N LEU A 462 -86.30 -11.62 64.47
CA LEU A 462 -85.70 -11.04 63.26
C LEU A 462 -85.47 -9.52 63.39
N ASN A 463 -86.34 -8.80 64.11
CA ASN A 463 -86.20 -7.36 64.34
C ASN A 463 -85.00 -7.05 65.25
N ASP A 464 -84.77 -7.90 66.25
CA ASP A 464 -83.71 -7.71 67.25
C ASP A 464 -82.30 -8.07 66.75
N ARG A 465 -82.17 -8.75 65.60
CA ARG A 465 -80.85 -9.10 65.03
C ARG A 465 -80.02 -7.83 64.77
N PRO A 466 -78.85 -7.65 65.41
CA PRO A 466 -78.01 -6.49 65.18
C PRO A 466 -77.43 -6.55 63.77
N MET A 467 -77.77 -5.56 62.95
CA MET A 467 -77.38 -5.49 61.55
C MET A 467 -77.01 -4.05 61.24
N SER A 468 -75.72 -3.75 61.31
CA SER A 468 -75.12 -2.48 60.94
C SER A 468 -73.75 -2.78 60.37
N LEU A 469 -73.41 -2.20 59.23
CA LEU A 469 -72.04 -2.22 58.72
C LEU A 469 -71.36 -0.91 59.12
N LEU A 470 -70.21 -1.03 59.79
CA LEU A 470 -69.38 0.13 60.09
C LEU A 470 -68.77 0.69 58.79
N PRO A 471 -68.48 2.01 58.71
CA PRO A 471 -67.82 2.61 57.54
C PRO A 471 -66.52 1.88 57.14
N SER A 472 -65.74 1.42 58.12
CA SER A 472 -64.50 0.65 57.92
C SER A 472 -64.72 -0.71 57.24
N GLN A 473 -65.93 -1.27 57.34
CA GLN A 473 -66.24 -2.57 56.77
C GLN A 473 -66.69 -2.46 55.31
N LEU A 474 -67.08 -1.30 54.78
CA LEU A 474 -67.58 -1.15 53.41
C LEU A 474 -66.52 -0.72 52.37
N ASN A 475 -65.37 -0.21 52.82
CA ASN A 475 -64.31 0.30 51.95
C ASN A 475 -63.41 -0.83 51.43
N ALA A 476 -63.81 -1.53 50.37
CA ALA A 476 -62.92 -2.44 49.65
C ALA A 476 -62.51 -1.90 48.27
N VAL A 477 -63.34 -1.08 47.61
CA VAL A 477 -63.05 -0.57 46.26
C VAL A 477 -61.95 0.51 46.28
N SER A 478 -61.77 1.20 47.40
CA SER A 478 -60.78 2.27 47.55
C SER A 478 -59.35 1.79 47.75
N GLU A 479 -59.12 0.67 48.45
CA GLU A 479 -57.75 0.18 48.71
C GLU A 479 -57.14 -0.51 47.49
N THR A 480 -57.90 -1.34 46.77
CA THR A 480 -57.37 -2.07 45.60
C THR A 480 -57.06 -1.11 44.43
N ALA A 481 -57.85 -0.05 44.26
CA ALA A 481 -57.60 0.99 43.26
C ALA A 481 -56.41 1.89 43.62
N LEU A 482 -56.24 2.24 44.91
CA LEU A 482 -55.06 2.97 45.40
C LEU A 482 -53.79 2.13 45.27
N GLN A 483 -53.85 0.83 45.55
CA GLN A 483 -52.68 -0.05 45.49
C GLN A 483 -52.28 -0.37 44.05
N ALA A 484 -53.23 -0.49 43.12
CA ALA A 484 -52.95 -0.60 41.68
C ALA A 484 -52.31 0.67 41.12
N SER A 485 -52.78 1.86 41.54
CA SER A 485 -52.21 3.15 41.13
C SER A 485 -50.82 3.40 41.75
N MET A 486 -50.62 3.02 43.02
CA MET A 486 -49.30 3.08 43.67
C MET A 486 -48.30 2.08 43.06
N ASN A 487 -48.74 0.89 42.67
CA ASN A 487 -47.88 -0.09 42.02
C ASN A 487 -47.46 0.33 40.60
N GLN A 488 -48.30 1.07 39.87
CA GLN A 488 -47.91 1.70 38.60
C GLN A 488 -46.87 2.83 38.79
N MET A 489 -46.95 3.60 39.88
CA MET A 489 -45.92 4.60 40.21
C MET A 489 -44.54 3.97 40.50
N ASN A 490 -44.48 2.78 41.11
CA ASN A 490 -43.22 2.08 41.38
C ASN A 490 -42.58 1.42 40.14
N LEU A 491 -43.38 1.08 39.12
CA LEU A 491 -42.83 0.60 37.84
C LEU A 491 -42.20 1.74 37.03
N GLY A 492 -42.76 2.95 37.10
CA GLY A 492 -42.19 4.14 36.46
C GLY A 492 -40.88 4.63 37.11
N SER A 493 -40.71 4.46 38.42
CA SER A 493 -39.45 4.81 39.12
C SER A 493 -38.35 3.78 38.87
N ASN A 494 -38.68 2.48 38.81
CA ASN A 494 -37.70 1.42 38.53
C ASN A 494 -37.21 1.43 37.07
N GLN A 495 -38.04 1.85 36.11
CA GLN A 495 -37.57 2.08 34.73
C GLN A 495 -36.60 3.28 34.62
N ARG A 496 -36.75 4.29 35.48
CA ARG A 496 -35.81 5.43 35.57
C ARG A 496 -34.43 4.98 36.03
N ASN A 497 -34.36 4.11 37.04
CA ASN A 497 -33.10 3.56 37.57
C ASN A 497 -32.37 2.59 36.62
N MET A 498 -33.06 1.96 35.65
CA MET A 498 -32.39 1.12 34.65
C MET A 498 -31.84 1.92 33.46
N ILE A 499 -32.45 3.06 33.11
CA ILE A 499 -31.94 3.92 32.02
C ILE A 499 -30.72 4.72 32.49
N GLU A 500 -30.72 5.18 33.75
CA GLU A 500 -29.60 5.92 34.34
C GLU A 500 -28.37 5.02 34.59
N ASN A 501 -28.56 3.72 34.85
CA ASN A 501 -27.44 2.77 34.97
C ASN A 501 -27.01 2.14 33.62
N GLY A 502 -27.81 2.27 32.55
CA GLY A 502 -27.52 1.74 31.22
C GLY A 502 -26.68 2.67 30.34
N GLN A 503 -26.53 3.95 30.70
CA GLN A 503 -25.75 4.93 29.91
C GLN A 503 -24.30 5.12 30.39
N ASN A 504 -23.88 4.48 31.49
CA ASN A 504 -22.53 4.62 32.06
C ASN A 504 -21.54 3.47 31.73
N THR A 505 -21.84 2.57 30.79
CA THR A 505 -20.95 1.42 30.49
C THR A 505 -20.51 1.26 29.04
N SER A 506 -20.74 2.22 28.13
CA SER A 506 -20.20 2.14 26.75
C SER A 506 -18.87 2.89 26.55
N GLY A 507 -18.29 3.44 27.60
CA GLY A 507 -17.10 4.28 27.54
C GLY A 507 -15.81 3.66 28.10
N GLN A 508 -15.58 2.35 28.01
CA GLN A 508 -14.27 1.78 28.35
C GLN A 508 -13.87 0.58 27.46
N SER A 509 -12.70 0.73 26.85
CA SER A 509 -11.75 -0.30 26.39
C SER A 509 -11.99 -1.03 25.07
N SER A 510 -11.28 -0.56 24.03
CA SER A 510 -10.43 -1.41 23.19
C SER A 510 -9.48 -0.55 22.35
N SER A 511 -8.37 -0.11 22.95
CA SER A 511 -7.17 0.30 22.20
C SER A 511 -5.97 -0.38 22.83
N ASN A 512 -5.64 -1.55 22.28
CA ASN A 512 -4.32 -2.17 22.33
C ASN A 512 -4.23 -3.26 21.28
N ALA A 513 -3.67 -2.89 20.12
CA ALA A 513 -3.01 -3.69 19.08
C ALA A 513 -3.08 -2.79 17.83
N ILE A 514 -2.01 -2.18 17.35
CA ILE A 514 -0.94 -2.87 16.64
C ILE A 514 0.33 -2.01 16.72
N ARG A 515 1.39 -2.67 17.18
CA ARG A 515 2.80 -2.34 16.94
C ARG A 515 3.25 -3.22 15.77
N ASP A 516 4.15 -2.70 14.94
CA ASP A 516 4.87 -3.35 13.83
C ASP A 516 4.17 -3.38 12.46
N GLN A 517 4.45 -2.36 11.63
CA GLN A 517 5.20 -2.46 10.37
C GLN A 517 5.54 -1.08 9.80
#